data_AF-A0A3E4R7N3-F1
#
_entry.id   AF-A0A3E4R7N3-F1
#
_cell.length_a   1.000
_cell.length_b   1.000
_cell.length_c   1.000
_cell.angle_alpha   90.00
_cell.angle_beta   90.00
_cell.angle_gamma   90.00
#
_symmetry.space_group_name_H-M   'P 1'
#
loop_
_entity.id
_entity.type
_entity.pdbx_description
1 polymer ?
#
loop_
_entity_poly.entity_id
_entity_poly.type
_entity_poly.pdbx_seq_one_letter_code
_entity_poly.pdbx_strand_id
1 'polypeptide(L)'
;MNFNRKDYVDFLETEYNTQMEEYGRLINTKASVLKERGDVFVGLFEKIDKEQGMATFKMRVTDNMPRKNSFWTASLFQGEMSKFKNWGDLSWADLRENHQIDYSDAHCIWVGKSDSQDFCLIGIKNLSLEFAQKLEEVKPIVAFGPNDPPLKYLLNLISVSKDTTSDAANRILDFNNNCNLWNPSIIKANEDFLSLILDTISKNNYVIIQGPPGTGKTFRMAELTSKLLSMGKSVLVTALTNQALMELASKDDLQELLKQKKVSKSSLSIDEVRNIPQLLPITDNACNAAAGYLSLASFYVASNWAVSDMDSVPFDYVIMDEASQAYFPMIAASVKLGKNVIWIGDQKQLSPIAITNEDVIERYHWGAILRGFNTLCENFCYPSYMLSDTYRLTKRGAEFTGIFYSGALNSVSKYDSIPERFDFLPTEGGPIWETLPLTIGDKIPTNAVDKIFERVQTLLGKNSDYKIAVLSKFKDTVRELQKQFVIRFLSSTCKCNF
;
A
#
# COMPACT_ATOMS: atom_id res chain seq x y z
N MET A 1 -8.14 -16.16 -24.03
CA MET A 1 -9.44 -16.70 -23.56
C MET A 1 -10.33 -15.49 -23.34
N ASN A 2 -11.54 -15.45 -23.92
CA ASN A 2 -12.45 -14.32 -23.70
C ASN A 2 -13.24 -14.62 -22.42
N PHE A 3 -13.11 -13.76 -21.42
CA PHE A 3 -13.96 -13.82 -20.22
C PHE A 3 -15.30 -13.16 -20.54
N ASN A 4 -16.35 -13.66 -19.93
CA ASN A 4 -17.64 -12.99 -19.92
C ASN A 4 -17.89 -12.38 -18.53
N ARG A 5 -18.96 -11.58 -18.40
CA ARG A 5 -19.30 -10.90 -17.14
C ARG A 5 -19.49 -11.83 -15.95
N LYS A 6 -20.00 -13.05 -16.20
CA LYS A 6 -20.16 -14.06 -15.15
C LYS A 6 -18.80 -14.49 -14.59
N ASP A 7 -17.77 -14.61 -15.41
CA ASP A 7 -16.43 -15.01 -14.92
C ASP A 7 -15.86 -13.96 -13.95
N TYR A 8 -16.03 -12.67 -14.24
CA TYR A 8 -15.60 -11.59 -13.33
C TYR A 8 -16.35 -11.63 -12.00
N VAL A 9 -17.67 -11.82 -12.07
CA VAL A 9 -18.53 -11.91 -10.89
C VAL A 9 -18.17 -13.15 -10.05
N ASP A 10 -18.03 -14.31 -10.69
CA ASP A 10 -17.71 -15.58 -10.01
C ASP A 10 -16.33 -15.49 -9.32
N PHE A 11 -15.33 -14.87 -9.95
CA PHE A 11 -14.04 -14.60 -9.32
C PHE A 11 -14.18 -13.71 -8.09
N LEU A 12 -14.85 -12.55 -8.21
CA LEU A 12 -14.99 -11.59 -7.13
C LEU A 12 -15.86 -12.10 -5.97
N GLU A 13 -16.92 -12.85 -6.26
CA GLU A 13 -17.76 -13.50 -5.24
C GLU A 13 -16.98 -14.61 -4.53
N THR A 14 -16.13 -15.36 -5.25
CA THR A 14 -15.23 -16.35 -4.63
C THR A 14 -14.20 -15.68 -3.72
N GLU A 15 -13.57 -14.59 -4.15
CA GLU A 15 -12.64 -13.81 -3.33
C GLU A 15 -13.35 -13.23 -2.10
N TYR A 16 -14.55 -12.67 -2.26
CA TYR A 16 -15.37 -12.17 -1.15
C TYR A 16 -15.66 -13.26 -0.12
N ASN A 17 -16.16 -14.41 -0.57
CA ASN A 17 -16.49 -15.52 0.32
C ASN A 17 -15.25 -16.08 1.00
N THR A 18 -14.12 -16.19 0.28
CA THR A 18 -12.86 -16.65 0.87
C THR A 18 -12.39 -15.69 1.96
N GLN A 19 -12.42 -14.37 1.73
CA GLN A 19 -12.04 -13.38 2.74
C GLN A 19 -12.93 -13.45 3.98
N MET A 20 -14.24 -13.62 3.78
CA MET A 20 -15.21 -13.80 4.87
C MET A 20 -14.95 -15.07 5.68
N GLU A 21 -14.72 -16.20 5.01
CA GLU A 21 -14.44 -17.49 5.67
C GLU A 21 -13.13 -17.46 6.45
N GLU A 22 -12.06 -16.94 5.86
CA GLU A 22 -10.74 -16.83 6.51
C GLU A 22 -10.80 -15.87 7.71
N TYR A 23 -11.48 -14.73 7.56
CA TYR A 23 -11.69 -13.81 8.68
C TYR A 23 -12.55 -14.45 9.78
N GLY A 24 -13.62 -15.15 9.40
CA GLY A 24 -14.47 -15.90 10.32
C GLY A 24 -13.69 -16.97 11.11
N ARG A 25 -12.85 -17.76 10.43
CA ARG A 25 -11.95 -18.73 11.08
C ARG A 25 -10.97 -18.04 12.03
N LEU A 26 -10.42 -16.90 11.62
CA LEU A 26 -9.49 -16.13 12.44
C LEU A 26 -10.16 -15.66 13.73
N ILE A 27 -11.32 -15.00 13.66
CA ILE A 27 -11.99 -14.45 14.84
C ILE A 27 -12.63 -15.53 15.73
N ASN A 28 -13.00 -16.69 15.19
CA ASN A 28 -13.48 -17.83 15.96
C ASN A 28 -12.34 -18.65 16.61
N THR A 29 -11.08 -18.29 16.36
CA THR A 29 -9.95 -18.86 17.08
C THR A 29 -9.88 -18.28 18.50
N LYS A 30 -9.49 -19.11 19.48
CA LYS A 30 -9.25 -18.68 20.88
C LYS A 30 -8.36 -17.44 20.92
N ALA A 31 -8.79 -16.41 21.63
CA ALA A 31 -8.04 -15.15 21.69
C ALA A 31 -6.65 -15.30 22.33
N SER A 32 -6.50 -16.24 23.27
CA SER A 32 -5.22 -16.66 23.84
C SER A 32 -4.26 -17.21 22.79
N VAL A 33 -4.75 -18.07 21.88
CA VAL A 33 -3.98 -18.63 20.76
C VAL A 33 -3.61 -17.54 19.75
N LEU A 34 -4.53 -16.62 19.44
CA LEU A 34 -4.23 -15.49 18.55
C LEU A 34 -3.14 -14.59 19.15
N LYS A 35 -3.12 -14.41 20.48
CA LYS A 35 -2.06 -13.67 21.17
C LYS A 35 -0.70 -14.36 21.03
N GLU A 36 -0.65 -15.68 21.19
CA GLU A 36 0.56 -16.48 20.99
C GLU A 36 1.10 -16.43 19.56
N ARG A 37 0.21 -16.29 18.56
CA ARG A 37 0.57 -16.12 17.14
C ARG A 37 0.93 -14.69 16.75
N GLY A 38 0.63 -13.71 17.61
CA GLY A 38 0.82 -12.29 17.31
C GLY A 38 -0.23 -11.73 16.34
N ASP A 39 -1.42 -12.34 16.31
CA ASP A 39 -2.61 -11.81 15.62
C ASP A 39 -3.51 -11.03 16.58
N VAL A 40 -3.26 -11.16 17.89
CA VAL A 40 -3.80 -10.28 18.94
C VAL A 40 -2.64 -9.78 19.81
N PHE A 41 -2.69 -8.50 20.19
CA PHE A 41 -1.74 -7.89 21.11
C PHE A 41 -2.46 -7.31 22.31
N VAL A 42 -1.72 -7.11 23.40
CA VAL A 42 -2.26 -6.52 24.62
C VAL A 42 -1.29 -5.46 25.12
N GLY A 43 -1.76 -4.22 25.26
CA GLY A 43 -0.96 -3.09 25.71
C GLY A 43 -1.59 -2.40 26.91
N LEU A 44 -0.79 -2.04 27.90
CA LEU A 44 -1.21 -1.19 29.00
C LEU A 44 -1.18 0.26 28.55
N PHE A 45 -2.28 1.00 28.68
CA PHE A 45 -2.32 2.42 28.33
C PHE A 45 -1.42 3.23 29.26
N GLU A 46 -0.55 4.07 28.68
CA GLU A 46 0.34 4.96 29.43
C GLU A 46 -0.16 6.41 29.39
N LYS A 47 -0.32 6.95 28.18
CA LYS A 47 -0.71 8.34 27.97
C LYS A 47 -1.27 8.55 26.57
N ILE A 48 -2.00 9.63 26.40
CA ILE A 48 -2.36 10.17 25.09
C ILE A 48 -1.71 11.55 24.91
N ASP A 49 -1.10 11.74 23.74
CA ASP A 49 -0.67 13.03 23.26
C ASP A 49 -1.81 13.60 22.40
N LYS A 50 -2.56 14.54 22.98
CA LYS A 50 -3.74 15.16 22.34
C LYS A 50 -3.35 16.03 21.15
N GLU A 51 -2.18 16.68 21.20
CA GLU A 51 -1.68 17.46 20.07
C GLU A 51 -1.32 16.55 18.91
N GLN A 52 -0.73 15.38 19.20
CA GLN A 52 -0.34 14.40 18.20
C GLN A 52 -1.44 13.41 17.81
N GLY A 53 -2.55 13.36 18.53
CA GLY A 53 -3.62 12.38 18.33
C GLY A 53 -3.12 10.95 18.51
N MET A 54 -2.16 10.75 19.41
CA MET A 54 -1.38 9.51 19.54
C MET A 54 -1.47 8.96 20.96
N ALA A 55 -1.87 7.71 21.11
CA ALA A 55 -1.82 7.00 22.37
C ALA A 55 -0.55 6.15 22.46
N THR A 56 0.09 6.14 23.63
CA THR A 56 1.25 5.31 23.94
C THR A 56 0.80 4.14 24.81
N PHE A 57 1.22 2.93 24.44
CA PHE A 57 0.96 1.72 25.21
C PHE A 57 2.26 1.01 25.56
N LYS A 58 2.28 0.37 26.73
CA LYS A 58 3.39 -0.44 27.22
C LYS A 58 3.09 -1.92 27.03
N MET A 59 4.03 -2.64 26.42
CA MET A 59 3.92 -4.07 26.10
C MET A 59 5.13 -4.84 26.61
N ARG A 60 4.97 -6.14 26.91
CA ARG A 60 6.10 -6.97 27.33
C ARG A 60 6.97 -7.35 26.14
N VAL A 61 8.29 -7.28 26.30
CA VAL A 61 9.25 -7.67 25.24
C VAL A 61 9.18 -9.17 24.90
N THR A 62 8.71 -9.99 25.84
CA THR A 62 8.49 -11.43 25.65
C THR A 62 7.28 -11.73 24.75
N ASP A 63 6.36 -10.78 24.60
CA ASP A 63 5.21 -10.95 23.71
C ASP A 63 5.61 -10.69 22.25
N ASN A 64 4.82 -11.22 21.31
CA ASN A 64 4.88 -10.75 19.93
C ASN A 64 4.58 -9.25 19.89
N MET A 65 5.31 -8.51 19.07
CA MET A 65 5.06 -7.08 18.86
C MET A 65 4.28 -6.83 17.57
N PRO A 66 3.42 -5.80 17.55
CA PRO A 66 2.84 -5.34 16.30
C PRO A 66 3.95 -4.80 15.40
N ARG A 67 3.78 -4.98 14.08
CA ARG A 67 4.69 -4.38 13.10
C ARG A 67 4.45 -2.87 13.08
N LYS A 68 5.50 -2.08 12.87
CA LYS A 68 5.33 -0.69 12.48
C LYS A 68 4.49 -0.60 11.20
N ASN A 69 3.64 0.42 11.11
CA ASN A 69 2.67 0.65 10.03
C ASN A 69 1.67 -0.50 9.83
N SER A 70 1.16 -1.07 10.94
CA SER A 70 0.11 -2.09 10.88
C SER A 70 -1.17 -1.60 11.53
N PHE A 71 -2.31 -2.05 10.98
CA PHE A 71 -3.65 -1.66 11.41
C PHE A 71 -4.30 -2.80 12.20
N TRP A 72 -5.02 -2.43 13.26
CA TRP A 72 -5.64 -3.30 14.26
C TRP A 72 -6.96 -2.71 14.75
N THR A 73 -7.80 -3.56 15.34
CA THR A 73 -8.98 -3.14 16.09
C THR A 73 -8.60 -3.09 17.56
N ALA A 74 -8.56 -1.90 18.16
CA ALA A 74 -8.44 -1.75 19.60
C ALA A 74 -9.78 -2.05 20.27
N SER A 75 -9.79 -2.93 21.26
CA SER A 75 -10.98 -3.35 22.02
C SER A 75 -10.74 -3.20 23.52
N LEU A 76 -11.74 -2.63 24.20
CA LEU A 76 -11.82 -2.55 25.66
C LEU A 76 -12.80 -3.58 26.19
N PHE A 77 -12.36 -4.42 27.14
CA PHE A 77 -13.20 -5.46 27.74
C PHE A 77 -13.55 -5.15 29.20
N GLN A 78 -14.74 -5.56 29.62
CA GLN A 78 -15.26 -5.31 30.97
C GLN A 78 -14.78 -6.29 32.04
N GLY A 79 -14.74 -5.81 33.28
CA GLY A 79 -14.52 -6.62 34.48
C GLY A 79 -13.22 -7.44 34.42
N GLU A 80 -13.31 -8.72 34.76
CA GLU A 80 -12.18 -9.63 34.77
C GLU A 80 -11.60 -9.91 33.37
N MET A 81 -12.39 -9.75 32.30
CA MET A 81 -11.96 -9.99 30.91
C MET A 81 -11.03 -8.91 30.37
N SER A 82 -10.84 -7.81 31.09
CA SER A 82 -9.78 -6.82 30.84
C SER A 82 -8.36 -7.42 30.93
N LYS A 83 -8.19 -8.52 31.67
CA LYS A 83 -6.92 -9.23 31.80
C LYS A 83 -6.90 -10.44 30.86
N PHE A 84 -5.97 -10.45 29.92
CA PHE A 84 -5.87 -11.52 28.92
C PHE A 84 -5.69 -12.94 29.49
N LYS A 85 -5.17 -13.05 30.71
CA LYS A 85 -5.03 -14.34 31.43
C LYS A 85 -6.39 -14.98 31.74
N ASN A 86 -7.46 -14.19 31.76
CA ASN A 86 -8.80 -14.63 32.11
C ASN A 86 -9.65 -15.00 30.88
N TRP A 87 -9.13 -14.82 29.65
CA TRP A 87 -9.89 -15.12 28.43
C TRP A 87 -10.23 -16.60 28.26
N GLY A 88 -9.44 -17.49 28.87
CA GLY A 88 -9.69 -18.94 28.85
C GLY A 88 -9.84 -19.48 27.42
N ASP A 89 -10.99 -20.11 27.18
CA ASP A 89 -11.34 -20.75 25.91
C ASP A 89 -12.18 -19.87 24.96
N LEU A 90 -12.43 -18.61 25.34
CA LEU A 90 -13.21 -17.68 24.51
C LEU A 90 -12.47 -17.35 23.20
N SER A 91 -13.22 -17.40 22.10
CA SER A 91 -12.74 -16.89 20.82
C SER A 91 -12.63 -15.36 20.84
N TRP A 92 -11.93 -14.80 19.86
CA TRP A 92 -11.91 -13.34 19.69
C TRP A 92 -13.32 -12.78 19.43
N ALA A 93 -14.15 -13.50 18.67
CA ALA A 93 -15.56 -13.17 18.46
C ALA A 93 -16.33 -13.18 19.79
N ASP A 94 -16.22 -14.25 20.59
CA ASP A 94 -16.94 -14.36 21.87
C ASP A 94 -16.59 -13.21 22.83
N LEU A 95 -15.30 -12.83 22.89
CA LEU A 95 -14.84 -11.69 23.69
C LEU A 95 -15.45 -10.38 23.21
N ARG A 96 -15.46 -10.16 21.89
CA ARG A 96 -16.01 -8.94 21.29
C ARG A 96 -17.52 -8.84 21.48
N GLU A 97 -18.24 -9.93 21.30
CA GLU A 97 -19.70 -9.95 21.38
C GLU A 97 -20.20 -9.81 22.83
N ASN A 98 -19.56 -10.50 23.78
CA ASN A 98 -20.11 -10.63 25.14
C ASN A 98 -19.44 -9.72 26.18
N HIS A 99 -18.24 -9.22 25.90
CA HIS A 99 -17.42 -8.53 26.91
C HIS A 99 -16.86 -7.18 26.46
N GLN A 100 -17.01 -6.78 25.20
CA GLN A 100 -16.51 -5.50 24.70
C GLN A 100 -17.37 -4.34 25.17
N ILE A 101 -16.74 -3.37 25.84
CA ILE A 101 -17.35 -2.10 26.23
C ILE A 101 -17.27 -1.10 25.08
N ASP A 102 -16.12 -1.08 24.39
CA ASP A 102 -15.85 -0.15 23.31
C ASP A 102 -14.77 -0.68 22.38
N TYR A 103 -14.70 -0.12 21.17
CA TYR A 103 -13.67 -0.43 20.21
C TYR A 103 -13.32 0.77 19.33
N SER A 104 -12.16 0.69 18.67
CA SER A 104 -11.71 1.71 17.74
C SER A 104 -10.69 1.16 16.75
N ASP A 105 -10.54 1.85 15.62
CA ASP A 105 -9.42 1.59 14.72
C ASP A 105 -8.10 1.97 15.38
N ALA A 106 -7.05 1.19 15.14
CA ALA A 106 -5.74 1.40 15.74
C ALA A 106 -4.63 1.20 14.71
N HIS A 107 -3.87 2.26 14.44
CA HIS A 107 -2.71 2.22 13.55
C HIS A 107 -1.42 2.33 14.35
N CYS A 108 -0.62 1.26 14.36
CA CYS A 108 0.68 1.23 15.02
C CYS A 108 1.73 1.96 14.18
N ILE A 109 2.20 3.11 14.65
CA ILE A 109 3.09 4.00 13.89
C ILE A 109 4.56 3.91 14.28
N TRP A 110 4.86 3.47 15.50
CA TRP A 110 6.23 3.22 15.94
C TRP A 110 6.24 2.21 17.09
N VAL A 111 7.39 1.56 17.23
CA VAL A 111 7.72 0.67 18.36
C VAL A 111 9.07 1.12 18.90
N GLY A 112 9.17 1.26 20.21
CA GLY A 112 10.34 1.85 20.87
C GLY A 112 10.65 1.19 22.21
N LYS A 113 11.80 1.55 22.79
CA LYS A 113 12.25 1.03 24.07
C LYS A 113 11.49 1.69 25.23
N SER A 114 11.20 0.93 26.29
CA SER A 114 10.75 1.49 27.58
C SER A 114 11.95 1.67 28.51
N ASP A 115 11.83 2.53 29.52
CA ASP A 115 12.83 2.65 30.59
C ASP A 115 13.05 1.32 31.33
N SER A 116 12.05 0.44 31.32
CA SER A 116 12.12 -0.91 31.87
C SER A 116 12.56 -1.92 30.79
N GLN A 117 13.59 -2.73 31.09
CA GLN A 117 14.13 -3.73 30.15
C GLN A 117 13.11 -4.80 29.73
N ASP A 118 12.13 -5.10 30.58
CA ASP A 118 11.07 -6.08 30.28
C ASP A 118 9.97 -5.56 29.34
N PHE A 119 9.98 -4.26 29.00
CA PHE A 119 8.90 -3.63 28.26
C PHE A 119 9.39 -2.84 27.04
N CYS A 120 8.52 -2.79 26.03
CA CYS A 120 8.60 -1.87 24.91
C CYS A 120 7.39 -0.92 24.93
N LEU A 121 7.51 0.18 24.22
CA LEU A 121 6.44 1.13 23.99
C LEU A 121 5.98 1.03 22.53
N ILE A 122 4.69 1.18 22.32
CA ILE A 122 4.11 1.33 20.99
C ILE A 122 3.32 2.63 20.90
N GLY A 123 3.38 3.29 19.76
CA GLY A 123 2.54 4.44 19.43
C GLY A 123 1.39 4.02 18.53
N ILE A 124 0.16 4.31 18.96
CA ILE A 124 -1.07 4.02 18.23
C ILE A 124 -1.76 5.34 17.86
N LYS A 125 -2.24 5.42 16.61
CA LYS A 125 -3.11 6.49 16.10
C LYS A 125 -4.43 5.93 15.57
N ASN A 126 -5.29 6.82 15.08
CA ASN A 126 -6.64 6.54 14.55
C ASN A 126 -7.68 6.07 15.57
N LEU A 127 -7.39 6.21 16.86
CA LEU A 127 -8.39 6.01 17.90
C LEU A 127 -9.45 7.13 17.80
N SER A 128 -10.71 6.75 17.90
CA SER A 128 -11.85 7.66 18.01
C SER A 128 -11.76 8.49 19.29
N LEU A 129 -12.40 9.66 19.27
CA LEU A 129 -12.37 10.59 20.40
C LEU A 129 -13.00 9.97 21.65
N GLU A 130 -14.13 9.28 21.48
CA GLU A 130 -14.86 8.62 22.56
C GLU A 130 -14.00 7.50 23.19
N PHE A 131 -13.32 6.72 22.36
CA PHE A 131 -12.43 5.66 22.83
C PHE A 131 -11.24 6.24 23.59
N ALA A 132 -10.60 7.28 23.04
CA ALA A 132 -9.49 7.98 23.66
C ALA A 132 -9.85 8.57 25.04
N GLN A 133 -11.05 9.15 25.18
CA GLN A 133 -11.54 9.68 26.46
C GLN A 133 -11.65 8.56 27.52
N LYS A 134 -12.23 7.41 27.17
CA LYS A 134 -12.32 6.25 28.09
C LYS A 134 -10.95 5.72 28.51
N LEU A 135 -9.94 5.77 27.62
CA LEU A 135 -8.57 5.36 27.98
C LEU A 135 -7.98 6.24 29.09
N GLU A 136 -8.17 7.56 29.00
CA GLU A 136 -7.67 8.50 30.01
C GLU A 136 -8.36 8.34 31.37
N GLU A 137 -9.66 8.03 31.37
CA GLU A 137 -10.46 7.85 32.58
C GLU A 137 -10.07 6.59 33.36
N VAL A 138 -9.91 5.46 32.66
CA VAL A 138 -9.79 4.13 33.28
C VAL A 138 -8.33 3.66 33.36
N LYS A 139 -7.43 4.21 32.53
CA LYS A 139 -6.06 3.72 32.28
C LYS A 139 -5.98 2.20 32.08
N PRO A 140 -6.73 1.66 31.09
CA PRO A 140 -6.97 0.24 30.99
C PRO A 140 -5.83 -0.53 30.28
N ILE A 141 -5.96 -1.85 30.32
CA ILE A 141 -5.32 -2.74 29.35
C ILE A 141 -6.21 -2.79 28.10
N VAL A 142 -5.62 -2.61 26.92
CA VAL A 142 -6.28 -2.66 25.62
C VAL A 142 -5.83 -3.89 24.85
N ALA A 143 -6.77 -4.59 24.23
CA ALA A 143 -6.47 -5.65 23.28
C ALA A 143 -6.52 -5.09 21.85
N PHE A 144 -5.55 -5.44 21.01
CA PHE A 144 -5.50 -5.07 19.60
C PHE A 144 -5.62 -6.33 18.76
N GLY A 145 -6.73 -6.51 18.07
CA GLY A 145 -6.99 -7.70 17.26
C GLY A 145 -7.16 -7.42 15.77
N PRO A 146 -7.54 -8.44 14.99
CA PRO A 146 -7.69 -8.35 13.54
C PRO A 146 -8.65 -7.24 13.10
N ASN A 147 -8.40 -6.69 11.91
CA ASN A 147 -9.29 -5.73 11.24
C ASN A 147 -10.29 -6.45 10.36
N ASP A 148 -11.46 -5.83 10.21
CA ASP A 148 -12.46 -6.28 9.25
C ASP A 148 -11.91 -6.18 7.81
N PRO A 149 -12.14 -7.20 6.97
CA PRO A 149 -11.70 -7.19 5.58
C PRO A 149 -12.44 -6.09 4.79
N PRO A 150 -11.82 -5.48 3.76
CA PRO A 150 -12.39 -4.35 3.03
C PRO A 150 -13.39 -4.81 1.94
N LEU A 151 -14.42 -5.55 2.35
CA LEU A 151 -15.34 -6.25 1.46
C LEU A 151 -16.14 -5.35 0.52
N LYS A 152 -16.39 -4.09 0.92
CA LYS A 152 -17.12 -3.11 0.10
C LYS A 152 -16.44 -2.87 -1.25
N TYR A 153 -15.11 -2.95 -1.31
CA TYR A 153 -14.37 -2.84 -2.57
C TYR A 153 -14.73 -3.96 -3.54
N LEU A 154 -14.77 -5.20 -3.08
CA LEU A 154 -15.17 -6.35 -3.90
C LEU A 154 -16.62 -6.22 -4.36
N LEU A 155 -17.53 -5.81 -3.47
CA LEU A 155 -18.93 -5.55 -3.83
C LEU A 155 -19.07 -4.48 -4.91
N ASN A 156 -18.30 -3.38 -4.81
CA ASN A 156 -18.30 -2.35 -5.84
C ASN A 156 -17.78 -2.90 -7.17
N LEU A 157 -16.72 -3.70 -7.18
CA LEU A 157 -16.21 -4.33 -8.41
C LEU A 157 -17.20 -5.34 -9.01
N ILE A 158 -17.98 -6.04 -8.18
CA ILE A 158 -19.07 -6.91 -8.64
C ILE A 158 -20.14 -6.07 -9.34
N SER A 159 -20.53 -4.94 -8.75
CA SER A 159 -21.46 -3.99 -9.37
C SER A 159 -20.93 -3.42 -10.68
N VAL A 160 -19.66 -3.01 -10.75
CA VAL A 160 -19.02 -2.58 -12.03
C VAL A 160 -19.05 -3.70 -13.07
N SER A 161 -18.81 -4.95 -12.65
CA SER A 161 -18.81 -6.10 -13.56
C SER A 161 -20.19 -6.42 -14.11
N LYS A 162 -21.24 -6.24 -13.30
CA LYS A 162 -22.65 -6.46 -13.68
C LYS A 162 -23.25 -5.31 -14.48
N ASP A 163 -22.71 -4.11 -14.33
CA ASP A 163 -23.20 -2.92 -15.01
C ASP A 163 -22.88 -2.96 -16.53
N THR A 164 -23.94 -2.81 -17.32
CA THR A 164 -23.92 -2.78 -18.79
C THR A 164 -24.31 -1.40 -19.34
N THR A 165 -24.56 -0.41 -18.49
CA THR A 165 -24.99 0.94 -18.90
C THR A 165 -23.85 1.80 -19.45
N SER A 166 -22.60 1.47 -19.12
CA SER A 166 -21.42 2.22 -19.56
C SER A 166 -20.73 1.56 -20.76
N ASP A 167 -20.90 2.14 -21.95
CA ASP A 167 -20.21 1.68 -23.16
C ASP A 167 -18.69 1.62 -23.02
N ALA A 168 -18.09 2.57 -22.31
CA ALA A 168 -16.65 2.59 -22.07
C ALA A 168 -16.20 1.37 -21.23
N ALA A 169 -16.90 1.08 -20.14
CA ALA A 169 -16.63 -0.10 -19.32
C ALA A 169 -16.91 -1.39 -20.09
N ASN A 170 -17.96 -1.41 -20.91
CA ASN A 170 -18.30 -2.56 -21.76
C ASN A 170 -17.19 -2.88 -22.75
N ARG A 171 -16.54 -1.88 -23.36
CA ARG A 171 -15.38 -2.12 -24.23
C ARG A 171 -14.19 -2.77 -23.52
N ILE A 172 -14.03 -2.51 -22.22
CA ILE A 172 -12.99 -3.13 -21.40
C ILE A 172 -13.40 -4.54 -20.96
N LEU A 173 -14.62 -4.72 -20.46
CA LEU A 173 -15.04 -5.98 -19.85
C LEU A 173 -15.59 -7.01 -20.85
N ASP A 174 -16.15 -6.57 -21.98
CA ASP A 174 -16.63 -7.47 -23.06
C ASP A 174 -15.64 -7.51 -24.23
N PHE A 175 -14.34 -7.37 -23.92
CA PHE A 175 -13.31 -7.29 -24.94
C PHE A 175 -13.16 -8.63 -25.68
N ASN A 176 -12.91 -8.52 -26.99
CA ASN A 176 -12.43 -9.63 -27.79
C ASN A 176 -10.93 -9.49 -27.96
N ASN A 177 -10.22 -10.62 -27.87
CA ASN A 177 -8.76 -10.62 -27.94
C ASN A 177 -8.28 -10.15 -29.33
N ASN A 178 -7.79 -8.90 -29.41
CA ASN A 178 -7.51 -8.21 -30.67
C ASN A 178 -6.03 -7.80 -30.83
N CYS A 179 -5.22 -7.88 -29.78
CA CYS A 179 -3.79 -7.58 -29.81
C CYS A 179 -3.02 -8.81 -29.34
N ASN A 180 -1.93 -9.17 -30.02
CA ASN A 180 -1.17 -10.37 -29.66
C ASN A 180 0.22 -10.09 -29.10
N LEU A 181 0.73 -8.85 -29.10
CA LEU A 181 2.05 -8.52 -28.56
C LEU A 181 2.10 -7.06 -28.10
N TRP A 182 2.07 -6.86 -26.78
CA TRP A 182 2.34 -5.56 -26.19
C TRP A 182 3.81 -5.18 -26.39
N ASN A 183 4.06 -4.06 -27.07
CA ASN A 183 5.40 -3.55 -27.40
C ASN A 183 5.44 -2.04 -27.18
N PRO A 184 5.62 -1.57 -25.93
CA PRO A 184 5.56 -0.15 -25.61
C PRO A 184 6.73 0.62 -26.23
N SER A 185 6.47 1.84 -26.66
CA SER A 185 7.53 2.75 -27.13
C SER A 185 8.39 3.23 -25.97
N ILE A 186 9.71 3.20 -26.13
CA ILE A 186 10.63 3.64 -25.08
C ILE A 186 10.60 5.16 -24.97
N ILE A 187 10.50 5.66 -23.73
CA ILE A 187 10.70 7.08 -23.38
C ILE A 187 11.95 7.21 -22.51
N LYS A 188 12.92 7.97 -22.99
CA LYS A 188 14.18 8.28 -22.29
C LYS A 188 14.03 9.50 -21.37
N ALA A 189 15.02 9.69 -20.49
CA ALA A 189 15.05 10.79 -19.53
C ALA A 189 14.98 12.18 -20.18
N ASN A 190 15.63 12.34 -21.33
CA ASN A 190 15.78 13.61 -22.04
C ASN A 190 14.63 13.92 -23.01
N GLU A 191 13.65 13.03 -23.16
CA GLU A 191 12.50 13.24 -24.03
C GLU A 191 11.38 13.97 -23.29
N ASP A 192 10.66 14.83 -24.03
CA ASP A 192 9.54 15.60 -23.51
C ASP A 192 8.30 14.71 -23.33
N PHE A 193 8.26 14.06 -22.17
CA PHE A 193 7.14 13.23 -21.74
C PHE A 193 5.83 13.99 -21.68
N LEU A 194 5.84 15.23 -21.19
CA LEU A 194 4.61 16.00 -20.98
C LEU A 194 3.91 16.26 -22.31
N SER A 195 4.64 16.80 -23.29
CA SER A 195 4.10 17.10 -24.61
C SER A 195 3.65 15.82 -25.33
N LEU A 196 4.46 14.75 -25.25
CA LEU A 196 4.14 13.46 -25.88
C LEU A 196 2.83 12.87 -25.33
N ILE A 197 2.68 12.80 -24.00
CA ILE A 197 1.51 12.19 -23.38
C ILE A 197 0.27 13.05 -23.58
N LEU A 198 0.37 14.38 -23.50
CA LEU A 198 -0.76 15.28 -23.77
C LEU A 198 -1.26 15.21 -25.22
N ASP A 199 -0.36 15.15 -26.20
CA ASP A 199 -0.74 14.96 -27.61
C ASP A 199 -1.42 13.60 -27.80
N THR A 200 -0.82 12.54 -27.27
CA THR A 200 -1.31 11.17 -27.43
C THR A 200 -2.68 10.97 -26.80
N ILE A 201 -2.87 11.42 -25.55
CA ILE A 201 -4.13 11.24 -24.84
C ILE A 201 -5.27 12.03 -25.50
N SER A 202 -4.97 13.21 -26.06
CA SER A 202 -5.97 14.04 -26.75
C SER A 202 -6.56 13.38 -28.00
N LYS A 203 -5.84 12.42 -28.60
CA LYS A 203 -6.24 11.71 -29.83
C LYS A 203 -6.83 10.32 -29.57
N ASN A 204 -6.50 9.69 -28.43
CA ASN A 204 -6.78 8.27 -28.19
C ASN A 204 -7.65 7.99 -26.95
N ASN A 205 -7.93 9.00 -26.12
CA ASN A 205 -8.60 8.92 -24.81
C ASN A 205 -7.87 8.08 -23.75
N TYR A 206 -7.16 7.02 -24.13
CA TYR A 206 -6.53 6.08 -23.22
C TYR A 206 -5.05 5.88 -23.55
N VAL A 207 -4.19 5.89 -22.52
CA VAL A 207 -2.74 5.69 -22.65
C VAL A 207 -2.24 4.75 -21.54
N ILE A 208 -1.31 3.87 -21.90
CA ILE A 208 -0.64 2.95 -20.97
C ILE A 208 0.81 3.39 -20.78
N ILE A 209 1.26 3.45 -19.53
CA ILE A 209 2.66 3.75 -19.20
C ILE A 209 3.20 2.65 -18.27
N GLN A 210 4.27 1.99 -18.71
CA GLN A 210 5.09 1.16 -17.85
C GLN A 210 6.20 1.99 -17.23
N GLY A 211 6.28 1.99 -15.91
CA GLY A 211 7.37 2.66 -15.21
C GLY A 211 8.15 1.71 -14.32
N PRO A 212 9.29 1.18 -14.81
CA PRO A 212 10.26 0.42 -14.03
C PRO A 212 10.73 1.15 -12.75
N PRO A 213 11.40 0.45 -11.82
CA PRO A 213 11.88 1.03 -10.57
C PRO A 213 12.80 2.26 -10.77
N GLY A 214 12.45 3.36 -10.11
CA GLY A 214 13.27 4.58 -10.08
C GLY A 214 13.22 5.44 -11.34
N THR A 215 12.31 5.17 -12.27
CA THR A 215 12.17 5.92 -13.55
C THR A 215 11.46 7.27 -13.42
N GLY A 216 11.13 7.68 -12.20
CA GLY A 216 10.49 8.99 -11.94
C GLY A 216 9.00 9.05 -12.27
N LYS A 217 8.28 7.91 -12.28
CA LYS A 217 6.81 7.84 -12.48
C LYS A 217 6.06 8.97 -11.78
N THR A 218 6.17 9.03 -10.45
CA THR A 218 5.44 9.99 -9.61
C THR A 218 5.84 11.44 -9.89
N PHE A 219 7.09 11.70 -10.27
CA PHE A 219 7.54 13.05 -10.66
C PHE A 219 6.88 13.49 -11.97
N ARG A 220 6.94 12.64 -13.01
CA ARG A 220 6.31 12.88 -14.31
C ARG A 220 4.78 12.99 -14.20
N MET A 221 4.16 12.22 -13.31
CA MET A 221 2.74 12.33 -12.99
C MET A 221 2.37 13.66 -12.34
N ALA A 222 3.19 14.17 -11.42
CA ALA A 222 2.93 15.44 -10.76
C ALA A 222 3.00 16.60 -11.76
N GLU A 223 4.01 16.60 -12.63
CA GLU A 223 4.15 17.56 -13.74
C GLU A 223 2.93 17.52 -14.67
N LEU A 224 2.55 16.32 -15.14
CA LEU A 224 1.37 16.13 -16.00
C LEU A 224 0.08 16.60 -15.32
N THR A 225 -0.10 16.24 -14.05
CA THR A 225 -1.29 16.64 -13.27
C THR A 225 -1.34 18.15 -13.13
N SER A 226 -0.24 18.79 -12.75
CA SER A 226 -0.14 20.25 -12.62
C SER A 226 -0.50 20.95 -13.93
N LYS A 227 0.02 20.44 -15.06
CA LYS A 227 -0.30 20.96 -16.38
C LYS A 227 -1.79 20.83 -16.73
N LEU A 228 -2.40 19.67 -16.49
CA LEU A 228 -3.84 19.45 -16.74
C LEU A 228 -4.71 20.41 -15.92
N LEU A 229 -4.38 20.63 -14.65
CA LEU A 229 -5.11 21.56 -13.78
C LEU A 229 -4.94 23.02 -14.24
N SER A 230 -3.76 23.40 -14.74
CA SER A 230 -3.53 24.72 -15.33
C SER A 230 -4.39 24.98 -16.58
N MET A 231 -4.79 23.91 -17.27
CA MET A 231 -5.72 23.94 -18.41
C MET A 231 -7.20 23.90 -17.97
N GLY A 232 -7.47 24.00 -16.66
CA GLY A 232 -8.81 23.99 -16.08
C GLY A 232 -9.48 22.61 -16.08
N LYS A 233 -8.73 21.52 -16.26
CA LYS A 233 -9.29 20.16 -16.29
C LYS A 233 -9.56 19.65 -14.88
N SER A 234 -10.63 18.87 -14.71
CA SER A 234 -10.84 18.09 -13.48
C SER A 234 -10.03 16.80 -13.54
N VAL A 235 -9.24 16.52 -12.49
CA VAL A 235 -8.31 15.38 -12.48
C VAL A 235 -8.56 14.51 -11.25
N LEU A 236 -8.70 13.20 -11.46
CA LEU A 236 -8.62 12.18 -10.42
C LEU A 236 -7.29 11.45 -10.54
N VAL A 237 -6.51 11.41 -9.46
CA VAL A 237 -5.44 10.41 -9.32
C VAL A 237 -5.89 9.34 -8.35
N THR A 238 -5.82 8.09 -8.80
CA THR A 238 -6.18 6.94 -7.97
C THR A 238 -5.07 5.89 -7.89
N ALA A 239 -4.92 5.28 -6.73
CA ALA A 239 -3.91 4.25 -6.45
C ALA A 239 -4.43 3.26 -5.40
N LEU A 240 -3.84 2.07 -5.30
CA LEU A 240 -4.24 1.10 -4.27
C LEU A 240 -3.95 1.61 -2.85
N THR A 241 -2.78 2.24 -2.65
CA THR A 241 -2.30 2.66 -1.33
C THR A 241 -2.39 4.17 -1.13
N ASN A 242 -2.73 4.60 0.10
CA ASN A 242 -2.68 6.02 0.47
C ASN A 242 -1.26 6.60 0.36
N GLN A 243 -0.22 5.78 0.58
CA GLN A 243 1.16 6.21 0.47
C GLN A 243 1.52 6.71 -0.93
N ALA A 244 1.06 6.04 -1.98
CA ALA A 244 1.29 6.49 -3.36
C ALA A 244 0.66 7.85 -3.63
N LEU A 245 -0.58 8.06 -3.14
CA LEU A 245 -1.28 9.34 -3.26
C LEU A 245 -0.55 10.47 -2.51
N MET A 246 -0.06 10.18 -1.31
CA MET A 246 0.72 11.14 -0.52
C MET A 246 2.08 11.44 -1.16
N GLU A 247 2.73 10.45 -1.76
CA GLU A 247 3.98 10.67 -2.49
C GLU A 247 3.76 11.65 -3.65
N LEU A 248 2.68 11.49 -4.42
CA LEU A 248 2.31 12.44 -5.47
C LEU A 248 2.03 13.83 -4.89
N ALA A 249 1.18 13.93 -3.87
CA ALA A 249 0.81 15.20 -3.24
C ALA A 249 2.04 15.98 -2.73
N SER A 250 3.09 15.26 -2.31
CA SER A 250 4.33 15.87 -1.81
C SER A 250 5.25 16.45 -2.88
N LYS A 251 4.98 16.25 -4.18
CA LYS A 251 5.87 16.72 -5.26
C LYS A 251 5.80 18.24 -5.44
N ASP A 252 6.92 18.81 -5.89
CA ASP A 252 7.11 20.26 -6.04
C ASP A 252 6.10 20.89 -7.00
N ASP A 253 5.76 20.19 -8.10
CA ASP A 253 4.81 20.64 -9.13
C ASP A 253 3.39 20.91 -8.60
N LEU A 254 3.04 20.32 -7.44
CA LEU A 254 1.74 20.48 -6.80
C LEU A 254 1.73 21.49 -5.64
N GLN A 255 2.89 21.99 -5.20
CA GLN A 255 2.98 22.87 -4.02
C GLN A 255 2.19 24.17 -4.18
N GLU A 256 2.23 24.76 -5.38
CA GLU A 256 1.47 25.99 -5.65
C GLU A 256 -0.05 25.72 -5.68
N LEU A 257 -0.46 24.56 -6.21
CA LEU A 257 -1.87 24.14 -6.25
C LEU A 257 -2.41 23.81 -4.85
N LEU A 258 -1.57 23.24 -3.99
CA LEU A 258 -1.86 23.02 -2.57
C LEU A 258 -2.10 24.35 -1.85
N LYS A 259 -1.21 25.35 -2.02
CA LYS A 259 -1.42 26.71 -1.46
C LYS A 259 -2.72 27.34 -1.95
N GLN A 260 -3.08 27.11 -3.21
CA GLN A 260 -4.34 27.56 -3.81
C GLN A 260 -5.56 26.72 -3.38
N LYS A 261 -5.40 25.73 -2.51
CA LYS A 261 -6.47 24.84 -2.02
C LYS A 261 -7.20 24.08 -3.14
N LYS A 262 -6.45 23.66 -4.17
CA LYS A 262 -6.97 22.93 -5.34
C LYS A 262 -6.76 21.42 -5.28
N VAL A 263 -6.09 20.92 -4.26
CA VAL A 263 -5.79 19.50 -4.09
C VAL A 263 -6.50 18.97 -2.86
N SER A 264 -7.29 17.91 -3.06
CA SER A 264 -8.06 17.26 -2.01
C SER A 264 -7.82 15.74 -2.00
N LYS A 265 -7.90 15.11 -0.83
CA LYS A 265 -7.70 13.66 -0.67
C LYS A 265 -8.86 13.02 0.12
N SER A 266 -9.29 11.83 -0.30
CA SER A 266 -10.25 11.00 0.43
C SER A 266 -9.61 10.36 1.67
N SER A 267 -10.40 10.15 2.72
CA SER A 267 -9.96 9.49 3.97
C SER A 267 -8.64 10.05 4.48
N LEU A 268 -8.53 11.38 4.50
CA LEU A 268 -7.33 12.10 4.91
C LEU A 268 -7.11 11.96 6.42
N SER A 269 -5.97 11.41 6.82
CA SER A 269 -5.62 11.20 8.23
C SER A 269 -4.94 12.42 8.84
N ILE A 270 -4.96 12.52 10.17
CA ILE A 270 -4.30 13.60 10.92
C ILE A 270 -2.80 13.70 10.58
N ASP A 271 -2.13 12.57 10.38
CA ASP A 271 -0.71 12.54 10.03
C ASP A 271 -0.42 13.06 8.64
N GLU A 272 -1.29 12.73 7.68
CA GLU A 272 -1.19 13.26 6.33
C GLU A 272 -1.40 14.78 6.31
N VAL A 273 -2.35 15.30 7.11
CA VAL A 273 -2.53 16.75 7.29
C VAL A 273 -1.30 17.39 7.91
N ARG A 274 -0.65 16.78 8.90
CA ARG A 274 0.61 17.35 9.44
C ARG A 274 1.73 17.35 8.42
N ASN A 275 1.84 16.29 7.62
CA ASN A 275 2.86 16.18 6.58
C ASN A 275 2.61 17.19 5.45
N ILE A 276 1.34 17.44 5.09
CA ILE A 276 0.93 18.39 4.05
C ILE A 276 -0.26 19.23 4.56
N PRO A 277 -0.03 20.31 5.34
CA PRO A 277 -1.10 21.08 5.99
C PRO A 277 -2.11 21.75 5.05
N GLN A 278 -1.72 21.91 3.78
CA GLN A 278 -2.52 22.56 2.75
C GLN A 278 -3.42 21.57 1.99
N LEU A 279 -3.24 20.27 2.20
CA LEU A 279 -4.05 19.22 1.58
C LEU A 279 -5.45 19.20 2.20
N LEU A 280 -6.48 19.34 1.37
CA LEU A 280 -7.85 19.38 1.85
C LEU A 280 -8.47 17.97 1.98
N PRO A 281 -9.33 17.73 2.97
CA PRO A 281 -10.14 16.52 2.98
C PRO A 281 -11.26 16.62 1.93
N ILE A 282 -11.60 15.48 1.32
CA ILE A 282 -12.85 15.34 0.58
C ILE A 282 -13.97 15.02 1.58
N THR A 283 -14.91 15.95 1.77
CA THR A 283 -16.05 15.78 2.69
C THR A 283 -16.88 14.55 2.30
N ASP A 284 -17.18 13.70 3.28
CA ASP A 284 -17.94 12.46 3.15
C ASP A 284 -17.41 11.49 2.08
N ASN A 285 -16.15 11.65 1.68
CA ASN A 285 -15.57 10.98 0.52
C ASN A 285 -16.47 11.09 -0.73
N ALA A 286 -17.18 12.20 -0.91
CA ALA A 286 -18.02 12.44 -2.08
C ALA A 286 -17.16 12.63 -3.35
N CYS A 287 -17.66 12.19 -4.50
CA CYS A 287 -16.97 12.42 -5.76
C CYS A 287 -16.93 13.92 -6.07
N ASN A 288 -15.73 14.51 -6.12
CA ASN A 288 -15.53 15.91 -6.44
C ASN A 288 -14.71 16.05 -7.72
N ALA A 289 -15.37 16.38 -8.83
CA ALA A 289 -14.76 16.57 -10.14
C ALA A 289 -14.79 18.04 -10.61
N ALA A 290 -14.55 18.98 -9.69
CA ALA A 290 -14.48 20.39 -10.03
C ALA A 290 -13.36 20.71 -11.04
N ALA A 291 -13.67 21.59 -12.00
CA ALA A 291 -12.73 22.02 -13.03
C ALA A 291 -11.51 22.74 -12.42
N GLY A 292 -10.30 22.31 -12.77
CA GLY A 292 -9.05 22.83 -12.21
C GLY A 292 -8.71 22.32 -10.80
N TYR A 293 -9.41 21.30 -10.31
CA TYR A 293 -9.15 20.65 -9.02
C TYR A 293 -8.65 19.21 -9.20
N LEU A 294 -7.81 18.81 -8.25
CA LEU A 294 -7.27 17.46 -8.12
C LEU A 294 -7.94 16.73 -6.96
N SER A 295 -8.52 15.58 -7.27
CA SER A 295 -8.99 14.62 -6.28
C SER A 295 -8.03 13.43 -6.20
N LEU A 296 -7.55 13.14 -5.00
CA LEU A 296 -6.71 11.97 -4.69
C LEU A 296 -7.56 10.94 -3.94
N ALA A 297 -7.77 9.76 -4.53
CA ALA A 297 -8.60 8.73 -3.91
C ALA A 297 -8.03 7.32 -4.08
N SER A 298 -8.16 6.48 -3.05
CA SER A 298 -7.73 5.09 -3.16
C SER A 298 -8.64 4.28 -4.10
N PHE A 299 -8.21 3.10 -4.55
CA PHE A 299 -9.08 2.20 -5.33
C PHE A 299 -10.40 1.88 -4.60
N TYR A 300 -10.38 1.82 -3.26
CA TYR A 300 -11.56 1.60 -2.44
C TYR A 300 -12.61 2.70 -2.58
N VAL A 301 -12.16 3.96 -2.59
CA VAL A 301 -13.05 5.13 -2.71
C VAL A 301 -13.43 5.35 -4.18
N ALA A 302 -12.48 5.22 -5.10
CA ALA A 302 -12.73 5.36 -6.53
C ALA A 302 -13.73 4.30 -7.04
N SER A 303 -13.64 3.05 -6.60
CA SER A 303 -14.62 2.03 -6.99
C SER A 303 -16.02 2.35 -6.47
N ASN A 304 -16.14 3.00 -5.31
CA ASN A 304 -17.42 3.47 -4.79
C ASN A 304 -18.02 4.59 -5.66
N TRP A 305 -17.19 5.52 -6.12
CA TRP A 305 -17.62 6.54 -7.08
C TRP A 305 -18.04 5.93 -8.41
N ALA A 306 -17.35 4.88 -8.87
CA ALA A 306 -17.66 4.24 -10.14
C ALA A 306 -19.01 3.51 -10.15
N VAL A 307 -19.54 3.10 -8.98
CA VAL A 307 -20.85 2.45 -8.86
C VAL A 307 -21.97 3.40 -8.43
N SER A 308 -21.64 4.66 -8.16
CA SER A 308 -22.64 5.66 -7.83
C SER A 308 -23.37 6.05 -9.12
N ASP A 309 -24.69 6.20 -9.05
CA ASP A 309 -25.50 6.66 -10.18
C ASP A 309 -25.11 8.12 -10.52
N MET A 310 -24.33 8.28 -11.58
CA MET A 310 -23.91 9.58 -12.11
C MET A 310 -24.46 9.76 -13.52
N ASP A 311 -25.05 10.92 -13.80
CA ASP A 311 -25.61 11.24 -15.12
C ASP A 311 -24.55 11.28 -16.23
N SER A 312 -23.28 11.49 -15.87
CA SER A 312 -22.17 11.56 -16.82
C SER A 312 -20.84 11.19 -16.17
N VAL A 313 -19.84 10.90 -17.02
CA VAL A 313 -18.47 10.65 -16.58
C VAL A 313 -17.90 11.89 -15.88
N PRO A 314 -17.52 11.80 -14.59
CA PRO A 314 -17.29 12.98 -13.75
C PRO A 314 -15.99 13.73 -14.08
N PHE A 315 -14.87 13.04 -14.28
CA PHE A 315 -13.56 13.66 -14.46
C PHE A 315 -13.18 13.80 -15.93
N ASP A 316 -12.50 14.90 -16.28
CA ASP A 316 -11.88 15.02 -17.59
C ASP A 316 -10.70 14.04 -17.75
N TYR A 317 -9.94 13.81 -16.66
CA TYR A 317 -8.80 12.90 -16.63
C TYR A 317 -8.81 12.02 -15.38
N VAL A 318 -8.52 10.74 -15.56
CA VAL A 318 -8.15 9.80 -14.50
C VAL A 318 -6.72 9.34 -14.74
N ILE A 319 -5.88 9.46 -13.73
CA ILE A 319 -4.53 8.88 -13.71
C ILE A 319 -4.54 7.78 -12.67
N MET A 320 -4.39 6.54 -13.11
CA MET A 320 -4.38 5.36 -12.24
C MET A 320 -2.95 4.91 -12.02
N ASP A 321 -2.38 5.26 -10.86
CA ASP A 321 -1.06 4.80 -10.42
C ASP A 321 -1.13 3.40 -9.84
N GLU A 322 0.00 2.70 -9.86
CA GLU A 322 0.11 1.31 -9.41
C GLU A 322 -0.97 0.40 -10.04
N ALA A 323 -1.29 0.64 -11.32
CA ALA A 323 -2.33 -0.11 -12.05
C ALA A 323 -2.05 -1.61 -12.07
N SER A 324 -0.78 -2.03 -12.02
CA SER A 324 -0.37 -3.43 -11.90
C SER A 324 -0.89 -4.14 -10.66
N GLN A 325 -1.37 -3.40 -9.66
CA GLN A 325 -1.98 -3.92 -8.43
C GLN A 325 -3.53 -3.95 -8.48
N ALA A 326 -4.13 -3.71 -9.65
CA ALA A 326 -5.57 -3.73 -9.86
C ALA A 326 -6.09 -5.03 -10.50
N TYR A 327 -7.23 -5.53 -10.00
CA TYR A 327 -8.02 -6.52 -10.73
C TYR A 327 -8.62 -5.91 -12.00
N PHE A 328 -8.94 -6.74 -12.98
CA PHE A 328 -9.47 -6.27 -14.26
C PHE A 328 -10.76 -5.42 -14.14
N PRO A 329 -11.73 -5.76 -13.27
CA PRO A 329 -12.89 -4.89 -13.03
C PRO A 329 -12.56 -3.49 -12.47
N MET A 330 -11.44 -3.34 -11.76
CA MET A 330 -10.99 -2.02 -11.28
C MET A 330 -10.40 -1.18 -12.43
N ILE A 331 -9.77 -1.80 -13.43
CA ILE A 331 -9.39 -1.11 -14.68
C ILE A 331 -10.64 -0.57 -15.37
N ALA A 332 -11.71 -1.36 -15.47
CA ALA A 332 -12.99 -0.91 -16.02
C ALA A 332 -13.68 0.18 -15.17
N ALA A 333 -13.56 0.12 -13.85
CA ALA A 333 -14.07 1.19 -12.98
C ALA A 333 -13.42 2.55 -13.29
N SER A 334 -12.14 2.58 -13.65
CA SER A 334 -11.43 3.83 -13.98
C SER A 334 -11.99 4.54 -15.22
N VAL A 335 -12.46 3.82 -16.24
CA VAL A 335 -13.05 4.42 -17.46
C VAL A 335 -14.48 4.92 -17.25
N LYS A 336 -15.16 4.48 -16.18
CA LYS A 336 -16.44 5.09 -15.75
C LYS A 336 -16.24 6.45 -15.11
N LEU A 337 -15.04 6.73 -14.60
CA LEU A 337 -14.73 7.94 -13.86
C LEU A 337 -14.07 9.03 -14.74
N GLY A 338 -13.34 8.65 -15.78
CA GLY A 338 -12.55 9.58 -16.59
C GLY A 338 -12.86 9.55 -18.08
N LYS A 339 -13.06 10.72 -18.70
CA LYS A 339 -13.16 10.84 -20.17
C LYS A 339 -11.85 10.45 -20.86
N ASN A 340 -10.73 10.76 -20.21
CA ASN A 340 -9.40 10.34 -20.60
C ASN A 340 -8.76 9.57 -19.45
N VAL A 341 -8.11 8.45 -19.73
CA VAL A 341 -7.51 7.59 -18.69
C VAL A 341 -6.06 7.26 -19.01
N ILE A 342 -5.21 7.44 -18.01
CA ILE A 342 -3.79 7.10 -18.08
C ILE A 342 -3.53 6.03 -17.03
N TRP A 343 -3.22 4.81 -17.47
CA TRP A 343 -2.85 3.72 -16.56
C TRP A 343 -1.34 3.63 -16.45
N ILE A 344 -0.84 3.73 -15.22
CA ILE A 344 0.58 3.71 -14.92
C ILE A 344 0.83 2.56 -13.97
N GLY A 345 1.72 1.65 -14.37
CA GLY A 345 2.02 0.46 -13.57
C GLY A 345 3.29 -0.22 -14.01
N ASP A 346 3.55 -1.40 -13.46
CA ASP A 346 4.67 -2.22 -13.88
C ASP A 346 4.37 -3.71 -13.70
N GLN A 347 4.20 -4.42 -14.81
CA GLN A 347 3.90 -5.86 -14.84
C GLN A 347 5.04 -6.73 -14.29
N LYS A 348 6.24 -6.16 -14.07
CA LYS A 348 7.39 -6.86 -13.48
C LYS A 348 7.52 -6.62 -11.96
N GLN A 349 6.62 -5.83 -11.37
CA GLN A 349 6.54 -5.62 -9.92
C GLN A 349 5.39 -6.43 -9.29
N LEU A 350 4.90 -6.02 -8.12
CA LEU A 350 3.90 -6.75 -7.36
C LEU A 350 2.59 -6.87 -8.15
N SER A 351 2.10 -8.11 -8.26
CA SER A 351 0.75 -8.41 -8.75
C SER A 351 -0.29 -8.09 -7.68
N PRO A 352 -1.58 -7.99 -8.05
CA PRO A 352 -2.66 -7.84 -7.09
C PRO A 352 -2.68 -9.06 -6.16
N ILE A 353 -2.99 -8.83 -4.88
CA ILE A 353 -3.07 -9.91 -3.88
C ILE A 353 -4.51 -10.45 -3.88
N ALA A 354 -4.67 -11.76 -4.06
CA ALA A 354 -5.92 -12.48 -3.81
C ALA A 354 -5.73 -13.42 -2.63
N ILE A 355 -6.77 -13.58 -1.82
CA ILE A 355 -6.82 -14.55 -0.73
C ILE A 355 -7.30 -15.91 -1.24
N THR A 356 -8.10 -15.94 -2.32
CA THR A 356 -8.47 -17.17 -3.03
C THR A 356 -7.23 -17.97 -3.41
N ASN A 357 -7.30 -19.28 -3.16
CA ASN A 357 -6.22 -20.23 -3.42
C ASN A 357 -5.82 -20.24 -4.92
N GLU A 358 -4.52 -20.29 -5.18
CA GLU A 358 -3.94 -20.34 -6.53
C GLU A 358 -4.49 -21.50 -7.37
N ASP A 359 -4.71 -22.69 -6.80
CA ASP A 359 -5.30 -23.85 -7.49
C ASP A 359 -6.71 -23.55 -8.03
N VAL A 360 -7.49 -22.74 -7.31
CA VAL A 360 -8.83 -22.32 -7.73
C VAL A 360 -8.71 -21.31 -8.88
N ILE A 361 -7.80 -20.34 -8.75
CA ILE A 361 -7.52 -19.34 -9.78
C ILE A 361 -7.07 -20.02 -11.08
N GLU A 362 -6.20 -21.03 -10.99
CA GLU A 362 -5.73 -21.80 -12.15
C GLU A 362 -6.84 -22.64 -12.77
N ARG A 363 -7.63 -23.35 -11.95
CA ARG A 363 -8.73 -24.21 -12.41
C ARG A 363 -9.77 -23.44 -13.23
N TYR A 364 -10.12 -22.24 -12.80
CA TYR A 364 -11.09 -21.37 -13.50
C TYR A 364 -10.43 -20.38 -14.46
N HIS A 365 -9.11 -20.47 -14.65
CA HIS A 365 -8.32 -19.59 -15.50
C HIS A 365 -8.47 -18.10 -15.18
N TRP A 366 -8.72 -17.73 -13.92
CA TRP A 366 -8.93 -16.35 -13.49
C TRP A 366 -7.66 -15.50 -13.42
N GLY A 367 -6.51 -16.02 -13.83
CA GLY A 367 -5.22 -15.32 -13.78
C GLY A 367 -5.21 -13.96 -14.50
N ALA A 368 -5.98 -13.81 -15.58
CA ALA A 368 -6.15 -12.54 -16.30
C ALA A 368 -7.10 -11.57 -15.59
N ILE A 369 -8.15 -12.08 -14.92
CA ILE A 369 -9.02 -11.25 -14.07
C ILE A 369 -8.21 -10.70 -12.89
N LEU A 370 -7.40 -11.57 -12.28
CA LEU A 370 -6.50 -11.22 -11.19
C LEU A 370 -5.49 -10.15 -11.65
N ARG A 371 -4.81 -10.34 -12.77
CA ARG A 371 -3.74 -9.43 -13.27
C ARG A 371 -4.27 -8.43 -14.29
N GLY A 372 -5.18 -7.56 -13.84
CA GLY A 372 -5.95 -6.67 -14.72
C GLY A 372 -5.11 -5.79 -15.64
N PHE A 373 -4.02 -5.20 -15.13
CA PHE A 373 -3.13 -4.37 -15.97
C PHE A 373 -2.38 -5.18 -17.04
N ASN A 374 -1.97 -6.42 -16.75
CA ASN A 374 -1.39 -7.30 -17.76
C ASN A 374 -2.40 -7.60 -18.85
N THR A 375 -3.64 -7.93 -18.46
CA THR A 375 -4.73 -8.16 -19.42
C THR A 375 -5.00 -6.93 -20.27
N LEU A 376 -5.03 -5.73 -19.68
CA LEU A 376 -5.14 -4.48 -20.42
C LEU A 376 -4.00 -4.33 -21.44
N CYS A 377 -2.75 -4.52 -21.02
CA CYS A 377 -1.59 -4.32 -21.90
C CYS A 377 -1.55 -5.33 -23.05
N GLU A 378 -1.85 -6.61 -22.76
CA GLU A 378 -1.71 -7.70 -23.71
C GLU A 378 -2.86 -7.77 -24.72
N ASN A 379 -4.06 -7.30 -24.36
CA ASN A 379 -5.27 -7.52 -25.17
C ASN A 379 -5.80 -6.25 -25.87
N PHE A 380 -5.26 -5.07 -25.54
CA PHE A 380 -5.73 -3.79 -26.08
C PHE A 380 -4.64 -3.02 -26.83
N CYS A 381 -4.99 -2.47 -27.99
CA CYS A 381 -4.09 -1.67 -28.84
C CYS A 381 -4.06 -0.19 -28.43
N TYR A 382 -3.97 0.11 -27.13
CA TYR A 382 -3.81 1.51 -26.69
C TYR A 382 -2.36 1.97 -26.88
N PRO A 383 -2.13 3.26 -27.19
CA PRO A 383 -0.79 3.83 -27.18
C PRO A 383 -0.11 3.52 -25.85
N SER A 384 1.08 2.92 -25.93
CA SER A 384 1.78 2.43 -24.77
C SER A 384 3.25 2.83 -24.77
N TYR A 385 3.75 3.17 -23.59
CA TYR A 385 5.09 3.68 -23.39
C TYR A 385 5.78 3.02 -22.22
N MET A 386 7.10 2.91 -22.26
CA MET A 386 7.92 2.44 -21.14
C MET A 386 9.01 3.46 -20.83
N LEU A 387 9.10 3.89 -19.57
CA LEU A 387 10.20 4.75 -19.11
C LEU A 387 11.48 3.91 -19.00
N SER A 388 12.55 4.25 -19.72
CA SER A 388 13.79 3.42 -19.74
C SER A 388 14.87 3.85 -18.76
N ASP A 389 14.81 5.06 -18.22
CA ASP A 389 15.96 5.64 -17.52
C ASP A 389 15.67 5.78 -16.03
N THR A 390 16.45 5.12 -15.19
CA THR A 390 16.31 5.11 -13.72
C THR A 390 17.25 6.11 -13.05
N TYR A 391 16.68 6.95 -12.19
CA TYR A 391 17.41 7.95 -11.39
C TYR A 391 17.86 7.40 -10.03
N ARG A 392 17.44 6.17 -9.69
CA ARG A 392 17.63 5.57 -8.35
C ARG A 392 18.80 4.58 -8.30
N LEU A 393 18.93 3.75 -9.33
CA LEU A 393 19.88 2.64 -9.32
C LEU A 393 21.23 3.09 -9.89
N THR A 394 22.33 2.61 -9.32
CA THR A 394 23.66 2.73 -9.95
C THR A 394 23.66 1.99 -11.28
N LYS A 395 24.66 2.24 -12.14
CA LYS A 395 24.81 1.51 -13.41
C LYS A 395 24.69 -0.01 -13.26
N ARG A 396 25.46 -0.61 -12.32
CA ARG A 396 25.39 -2.05 -12.04
C ARG A 396 23.99 -2.47 -11.56
N GLY A 397 23.37 -1.68 -10.68
CA GLY A 397 22.00 -1.96 -10.21
C GLY A 397 20.97 -1.95 -11.35
N ALA A 398 21.09 -0.99 -12.27
CA ALA A 398 20.22 -0.87 -13.44
C ALA A 398 20.42 -2.04 -14.41
N GLU A 399 21.65 -2.47 -14.68
CA GLU A 399 21.95 -3.63 -15.54
C GLU A 399 21.31 -4.93 -14.99
N PHE A 400 21.47 -5.21 -13.68
CA PHE A 400 20.85 -6.37 -13.05
C PHE A 400 19.32 -6.31 -13.09
N THR A 401 18.75 -5.13 -12.81
CA THR A 401 17.30 -4.94 -12.84
C THR A 401 16.75 -4.96 -14.27
N GLY A 402 17.56 -4.54 -15.25
CA GLY A 402 17.23 -4.50 -16.67
C GLY A 402 16.94 -5.86 -17.29
N ILE A 403 17.39 -6.96 -16.67
CA ILE A 403 17.07 -8.34 -17.10
C ILE A 403 15.56 -8.56 -17.17
N PHE A 404 14.78 -7.97 -16.25
CA PHE A 404 13.32 -8.07 -16.24
C PHE A 404 12.64 -7.27 -17.38
N TYR A 405 13.39 -6.36 -18.02
CA TYR A 405 12.92 -5.43 -19.04
C TYR A 405 13.71 -5.56 -20.35
N SER A 406 14.16 -6.78 -20.68
CA SER A 406 14.88 -7.06 -21.94
C SER A 406 16.11 -6.18 -22.17
N GLY A 407 16.78 -5.75 -21.10
CA GLY A 407 17.96 -4.89 -21.15
C GLY A 407 17.69 -3.41 -21.45
N ALA A 408 16.41 -2.97 -21.46
CA ALA A 408 16.05 -1.60 -21.81
C ALA A 408 16.25 -0.56 -20.69
N LEU A 409 16.60 -0.99 -19.46
CA LEU A 409 16.72 -0.10 -18.30
C LEU A 409 18.15 0.47 -18.17
N ASN A 410 18.29 1.80 -18.21
CA ASN A 410 19.57 2.51 -18.13
C ASN A 410 19.66 3.37 -16.87
N SER A 411 20.84 3.44 -16.25
CA SER A 411 21.07 4.39 -15.14
C SER A 411 21.31 5.81 -15.67
N VAL A 412 20.58 6.76 -15.09
CA VAL A 412 20.86 8.20 -15.14
C VAL A 412 21.01 8.77 -13.72
N SER A 413 21.31 7.90 -12.75
CA SER A 413 21.57 8.26 -11.37
C SER A 413 22.76 9.21 -11.28
N LYS A 414 22.71 10.17 -10.35
CA LYS A 414 23.87 11.01 -10.01
C LYS A 414 24.95 10.23 -9.25
N TYR A 415 24.61 9.04 -8.75
CA TYR A 415 25.47 8.17 -7.97
C TYR A 415 25.72 6.88 -8.74
N ASP A 416 26.97 6.63 -9.11
CA ASP A 416 27.41 5.41 -9.80
C ASP A 416 28.29 4.51 -8.91
N SER A 417 28.56 4.91 -7.67
CA SER A 417 29.33 4.14 -6.70
C SER A 417 28.83 4.33 -5.27
N ILE A 418 29.15 3.37 -4.41
CA ILE A 418 28.99 3.49 -2.96
C ILE A 418 30.13 4.40 -2.44
N PRO A 419 29.85 5.39 -1.57
CA PRO A 419 30.86 6.35 -1.10
C PRO A 419 32.03 5.70 -0.34
N GLU A 420 31.77 4.59 0.33
CA GLU A 420 32.74 3.87 1.16
C GLU A 420 32.94 2.43 0.69
N ARG A 421 34.13 1.90 0.97
CA ARG A 421 34.48 0.53 0.63
C ARG A 421 34.07 -0.42 1.76
N PHE A 422 33.36 -1.48 1.40
CA PHE A 422 33.00 -2.59 2.28
C PHE A 422 33.47 -3.90 1.65
N ASP A 423 33.99 -4.83 2.46
CA ASP A 423 34.50 -6.11 1.94
C ASP A 423 33.40 -6.99 1.32
N PHE A 424 32.14 -6.74 1.69
CA PHE A 424 30.97 -7.49 1.23
C PHE A 424 30.11 -6.74 0.21
N LEU A 425 30.45 -5.49 -0.17
CA LEU A 425 29.71 -4.72 -1.18
C LEU A 425 30.62 -4.29 -2.33
N PRO A 426 30.22 -4.51 -3.60
CA PRO A 426 30.87 -3.93 -4.76
C PRO A 426 30.83 -2.40 -4.69
N THR A 427 31.93 -1.76 -5.09
CA THR A 427 32.03 -0.30 -5.16
C THR A 427 31.05 0.32 -6.14
N GLU A 428 30.65 -0.41 -7.19
CA GLU A 428 29.68 0.00 -8.21
C GLU A 428 28.21 -0.12 -7.72
N GLY A 429 27.99 -0.58 -6.48
CA GLY A 429 26.68 -0.82 -5.92
C GLY A 429 25.94 -2.00 -6.57
N GLY A 430 24.61 -2.00 -6.47
CA GLY A 430 23.75 -3.07 -6.97
C GLY A 430 23.67 -4.30 -6.05
N PRO A 431 22.93 -5.35 -6.45
CA PRO A 431 22.64 -6.49 -5.59
C PRO A 431 23.87 -7.37 -5.34
N ILE A 432 23.89 -7.98 -4.15
CA ILE A 432 24.82 -9.06 -3.76
C ILE A 432 24.03 -10.29 -3.35
N TRP A 433 24.67 -11.45 -3.43
CA TRP A 433 24.09 -12.71 -2.96
C TRP A 433 24.98 -13.29 -1.85
N GLU A 434 24.44 -13.43 -0.64
CA GLU A 434 25.13 -14.02 0.51
C GLU A 434 24.34 -15.26 0.98
N THR A 435 25.00 -16.41 1.10
CA THR A 435 24.38 -17.68 1.48
C THR A 435 24.56 -17.95 2.96
N LEU A 436 23.48 -18.41 3.61
CA LEU A 436 23.47 -18.81 5.02
C LEU A 436 22.77 -20.17 5.16
N PRO A 437 23.26 -21.08 6.03
CA PRO A 437 22.56 -22.33 6.33
C PRO A 437 21.32 -22.02 7.18
N LEU A 438 20.12 -22.27 6.66
CA LEU A 438 18.86 -22.02 7.36
C LEU A 438 18.12 -23.34 7.61
N THR A 439 17.50 -23.45 8.78
CA THR A 439 16.63 -24.59 9.11
C THR A 439 15.35 -24.53 8.28
N ILE A 440 14.94 -25.65 7.68
CA ILE A 440 13.72 -25.72 6.88
C ILE A 440 12.51 -25.40 7.75
N GLY A 441 11.65 -24.50 7.26
CA GLY A 441 10.42 -24.08 7.93
C GLY A 441 10.62 -23.04 9.03
N ASP A 442 11.86 -22.77 9.46
CA ASP A 442 12.15 -21.70 10.40
C ASP A 442 12.07 -20.34 9.71
N LYS A 443 11.09 -19.52 10.12
CA LYS A 443 10.88 -18.16 9.61
C LYS A 443 11.68 -17.11 10.38
N ILE A 444 12.25 -17.46 11.52
CA ILE A 444 13.03 -16.55 12.38
C ILE A 444 14.42 -17.11 12.70
N PRO A 445 15.19 -17.59 11.70
CA PRO A 445 16.47 -18.23 11.96
C PRO A 445 17.45 -17.25 12.58
N THR A 446 17.88 -17.54 13.81
CA THR A 446 18.71 -16.65 14.64
C THR A 446 19.99 -16.21 13.93
N ASN A 447 20.65 -17.13 13.22
CA ASN A 447 21.88 -16.82 12.48
C ASN A 447 21.66 -15.80 11.34
N ALA A 448 20.51 -15.83 10.67
CA ALA A 448 20.18 -14.83 9.66
C ALA A 448 19.87 -13.47 10.28
N VAL A 449 19.10 -13.47 11.38
CA VAL A 449 18.77 -12.25 12.14
C VAL A 449 20.04 -11.58 12.65
N ASP A 450 20.95 -12.35 13.25
CA ASP A 450 22.24 -11.86 13.73
C ASP A 450 23.12 -11.36 12.60
N LYS A 451 23.15 -12.05 11.45
CA LYS A 451 23.94 -11.62 10.29
C LYS A 451 23.43 -10.31 9.69
N ILE A 452 22.11 -10.17 9.55
CA ILE A 452 21.48 -8.91 9.10
C ILE A 452 21.83 -7.78 10.07
N PHE A 453 21.74 -8.03 11.37
CA PHE A 453 22.08 -7.06 12.40
C PHE A 453 23.55 -6.63 12.31
N GLU A 454 24.49 -7.57 12.21
CA GLU A 454 25.92 -7.33 11.99
C GLU A 454 26.17 -6.45 10.77
N ARG A 455 25.53 -6.76 9.64
CA ARG A 455 25.65 -5.99 8.38
C ARG A 455 25.16 -4.56 8.56
N VAL A 456 23.98 -4.37 9.15
CA VAL A 456 23.42 -3.03 9.39
C VAL A 456 24.28 -2.24 10.38
N GLN A 457 24.78 -2.85 11.45
CA GLN A 457 25.71 -2.20 12.37
C GLN A 457 27.03 -1.81 11.70
N THR A 458 27.57 -2.66 10.84
CA THR A 458 28.81 -2.36 10.10
C THR A 458 28.62 -1.15 9.19
N LEU A 459 27.49 -1.07 8.48
CA LEU A 459 27.15 0.08 7.63
C LEU A 459 27.01 1.35 8.45
N LEU A 460 26.20 1.34 9.52
CA LEU A 460 25.96 2.52 10.36
C LEU A 460 27.17 2.95 11.19
N GLY A 461 28.02 2.00 11.59
CA GLY A 461 29.27 2.28 12.30
C GLY A 461 30.31 2.99 11.42
N LYS A 462 30.18 2.86 10.10
CA LYS A 462 30.97 3.60 9.12
C LYS A 462 30.39 5.00 8.86
N ASN A 463 29.08 5.07 8.63
CA ASN A 463 28.38 6.33 8.48
C ASN A 463 26.98 6.26 9.09
N SER A 464 26.76 7.05 10.15
CA SER A 464 25.49 7.12 10.87
C SER A 464 24.35 7.72 10.03
N ASP A 465 24.68 8.42 8.95
CA ASP A 465 23.70 9.07 8.08
C ASP A 465 23.12 8.13 7.01
N TYR A 466 23.63 6.89 6.91
CA TYR A 466 23.06 5.91 6.00
C TYR A 466 21.61 5.60 6.34
N LYS A 467 20.75 5.69 5.32
CA LYS A 467 19.36 5.27 5.41
C LYS A 467 19.25 3.83 4.90
N ILE A 468 18.96 2.91 5.81
CA ILE A 468 18.94 1.48 5.52
C ILE A 468 17.51 0.95 5.68
N ALA A 469 17.07 0.18 4.69
CA ALA A 469 15.83 -0.58 4.76
C ALA A 469 16.15 -2.07 4.75
N VAL A 470 15.59 -2.81 5.72
CA VAL A 470 15.66 -4.26 5.78
C VAL A 470 14.30 -4.83 5.42
N LEU A 471 14.26 -5.67 4.39
CA LEU A 471 13.03 -6.27 3.87
C LEU A 471 13.04 -7.77 4.07
N SER A 472 11.89 -8.35 4.40
CA SER A 472 11.69 -9.81 4.45
C SER A 472 10.33 -10.19 3.89
N LYS A 473 10.26 -11.36 3.26
CA LYS A 473 9.02 -11.96 2.75
C LYS A 473 8.04 -12.33 3.88
N PHE A 474 8.55 -12.72 5.05
CA PHE A 474 7.70 -13.23 6.13
C PHE A 474 7.46 -12.18 7.21
N LYS A 475 6.19 -12.02 7.61
CA LYS A 475 5.79 -11.11 8.71
C LYS A 475 6.50 -11.45 10.02
N ASP A 476 6.71 -12.74 10.29
CA ASP A 476 7.37 -13.23 11.51
C ASP A 476 8.83 -12.78 11.58
N THR A 477 9.58 -12.89 10.47
CA THR A 477 10.95 -12.36 10.38
C THR A 477 10.98 -10.85 10.59
N VAL A 478 10.02 -10.09 10.02
CA VAL A 478 9.96 -8.64 10.19
C VAL A 478 9.73 -8.27 11.66
N ARG A 479 8.78 -8.94 12.33
CA ARG A 479 8.51 -8.74 13.77
C ARG A 479 9.75 -9.01 14.60
N GLU A 480 10.44 -10.12 14.33
CA GLU A 480 11.64 -10.50 15.08
C GLU A 480 12.80 -9.54 14.82
N LEU A 481 13.08 -9.16 13.56
CA LEU A 481 14.08 -8.15 13.24
C LEU A 481 13.77 -6.84 13.96
N GLN A 482 12.54 -6.32 13.85
CA GLN A 482 12.13 -5.08 14.51
C GLN A 482 12.36 -5.15 16.02
N LYS A 483 11.98 -6.26 16.66
CA LYS A 483 12.25 -6.52 18.07
C LYS A 483 13.75 -6.47 18.39
N GLN A 484 14.59 -7.19 17.64
CA GLN A 484 16.03 -7.22 17.87
C GLN A 484 16.70 -5.86 17.65
N PHE A 485 16.29 -5.11 16.62
CA PHE A 485 16.77 -3.75 16.38
C PHE A 485 16.41 -2.81 17.55
N VAL A 486 15.17 -2.85 18.05
CA VAL A 486 14.72 -2.05 19.21
C VAL A 486 15.50 -2.41 20.49
N ILE A 487 15.75 -3.70 20.73
CA ILE A 487 16.45 -4.16 21.94
C ILE A 487 17.94 -3.81 21.88
N ARG A 488 18.60 -4.07 20.74
CA ARG A 488 20.06 -4.08 20.64
C ARG A 488 20.69 -2.75 20.18
N PHE A 489 20.06 -1.94 19.33
CA PHE A 489 20.72 -0.73 18.77
C PHE A 489 20.90 0.42 19.77
N LEU A 490 20.09 0.52 20.82
CA LEU A 490 20.14 1.66 21.74
C LEU A 490 21.07 1.46 22.94
N SER A 491 21.92 0.42 22.95
CA SER A 491 23.00 0.28 23.94
C SER A 491 24.29 1.03 23.54
N SER A 492 24.38 1.58 22.32
CA SER A 492 25.49 2.43 21.89
C SER A 492 25.07 3.48 20.85
N THR A 493 25.05 4.75 21.28
CA THR A 493 25.30 5.99 20.50
C THR A 493 24.60 6.29 19.15
N CYS A 494 23.67 5.49 18.62
CA CYS A 494 23.07 5.77 17.30
C CYS A 494 21.56 6.09 17.37
N LYS A 495 21.18 7.32 17.01
CA LYS A 495 19.76 7.74 16.82
C LYS A 495 19.26 7.24 15.46
N CYS A 496 18.88 5.98 15.36
CA CYS A 496 18.18 5.45 14.19
C CYS A 496 16.66 5.50 14.41
N ASN A 497 15.93 6.15 13.50
CA ASN A 497 14.48 5.98 13.39
C ASN A 497 14.21 4.70 12.58
N PHE A 498 14.02 3.57 13.25
CA PHE A 498 13.53 2.33 12.64
C PHE A 498 12.04 2.43 12.33
#